data_AF-A0A9E0AY79-F1
#
_entry.id   AF-A0A9E0AY79-F1
#
_cell.length_a   1.000
_cell.length_b   1.000
_cell.length_c   1.000
_cell.angle_alpha   90.00
_cell.angle_beta   90.00
_cell.angle_gamma   90.00
#
_symmetry.space_group_name_H-M   'P 1'
#
loop_
_entity.id
_entity.type
_entity.pdbx_description
1 polymer ?
#
loop_
_entity_poly.entity_id
_entity_poly.type
_entity_poly.pdbx_seq_one_letter_code
_entity_poly.pdbx_strand_id
1 'polypeptide(L)'
;MNKKWTPYILIVLMVVAIVVIKLVKGNNTTPAKPKTTTTNPKDPASSVNRDHGFDRRTSYLKYSNHANCRMDCRKISKAEVEEIMKDGKINYNKSDIQNARCPRYAVEGTTKDNQRVRIVYAQCNESTTVVTVIDLETDFECHCPGDNNKNK
;
A
#
# COMPACT_ATOMS: atom_id res chain seq x y z
N MET A 1 51.30 32.08 15.72
CA MET A 1 50.00 31.37 15.88
C MET A 1 50.08 30.48 17.12
N ASN A 2 49.35 30.80 18.18
CA ASN A 2 49.54 30.15 19.49
C ASN A 2 48.78 28.83 19.57
N LYS A 3 49.52 27.71 19.46
CA LYS A 3 49.03 26.32 19.39
C LYS A 3 48.21 25.85 20.61
N LYS A 4 48.14 26.66 21.68
CA LYS A 4 47.32 26.40 22.88
C LYS A 4 45.82 26.67 22.68
N TRP A 5 45.46 27.47 21.68
CA TRP A 5 44.07 27.86 21.42
C TRP A 5 43.38 26.96 20.39
N THR A 6 44.15 26.13 19.69
CA THR A 6 43.69 25.15 18.70
C THR A 6 42.55 24.24 19.21
N PRO A 7 42.60 23.66 20.43
CA PRO A 7 41.48 22.82 20.90
C PRO A 7 40.23 23.63 21.19
N TYR A 8 40.36 24.86 21.71
CA TYR A 8 39.22 25.74 21.99
C TYR A 8 38.56 26.24 20.71
N ILE A 9 39.34 26.56 19.68
CA ILE A 9 38.82 26.96 18.36
C ILE A 9 38.04 25.80 17.72
N LEU A 10 38.54 24.56 17.81
CA LEU A 10 37.84 23.37 17.32
C LEU A 10 36.52 23.11 18.06
N ILE A 11 36.51 23.29 19.38
CA ILE A 11 35.29 23.14 20.19
C ILE A 11 34.26 24.21 19.83
N VAL A 12 34.69 25.46 19.67
CA VAL A 12 33.80 26.56 19.25
C VAL A 12 33.23 26.31 17.85
N LEU A 13 34.04 25.83 16.90
CA LEU A 13 33.59 25.47 15.55
C LEU A 13 32.54 24.34 15.55
N MET A 14 32.74 23.31 16.37
CA MET A 14 31.77 22.21 16.53
C MET A 14 30.44 22.71 17.14
N VAL A 15 30.50 23.61 18.12
CA VAL A 15 29.28 24.19 18.72
C VAL A 15 28.52 25.04 17.71
N VAL A 16 29.23 25.87 16.93
CA VAL A 16 28.62 26.68 15.86
C VAL A 16 27.97 25.79 14.80
N ALA A 17 28.63 24.71 14.38
CA ALA A 17 28.06 23.76 13.42
C ALA A 17 26.77 23.11 13.93
N ILE A 18 26.70 22.72 15.22
CA ILE A 18 25.49 22.15 15.83
C ILE A 18 24.34 23.20 15.88
N VAL A 19 24.66 24.46 16.19
CA VAL A 19 23.66 25.55 16.21
C VAL A 19 23.11 25.80 14.80
N VAL A 20 23.96 25.82 13.77
CA VAL A 20 23.54 25.96 12.37
C VAL A 20 22.67 24.79 11.93
N ILE A 21 23.03 23.54 12.28
CA ILE A 21 22.20 22.36 11.95
C ILE A 21 20.82 22.44 12.64
N LYS A 22 20.76 22.90 13.89
CA LYS A 22 19.48 23.10 14.61
C LYS A 22 18.64 24.23 14.01
N LEU A 23 19.26 25.31 13.55
CA LEU A 23 18.58 26.42 12.87
C LEU A 23 18.07 26.01 11.49
N VAL A 24 18.83 25.22 10.72
CA VAL A 24 18.40 24.74 9.39
C VAL A 24 17.30 23.66 9.49
N LYS A 25 17.29 22.82 10.54
CA LYS A 25 16.21 21.85 10.79
C LYS A 25 14.93 22.46 11.37
N GLY A 26 14.92 23.76 11.67
CA GLY A 26 13.83 24.50 12.32
C GLY A 26 12.59 24.81 11.49
N ASN A 27 12.43 24.25 10.28
CA ASN A 27 11.25 24.45 9.42
C ASN A 27 10.47 23.15 9.17
N ASN A 28 10.27 22.31 10.20
CA ASN A 28 9.29 21.23 10.15
C ASN A 28 8.12 21.58 11.06
N THR A 29 7.06 22.00 10.39
CA THR A 29 5.72 22.28 10.87
C THR A 29 5.30 21.32 11.98
N THR A 30 4.97 21.90 13.13
CA THR A 30 4.26 21.27 14.23
C THR A 30 2.96 20.66 13.71
N PRO A 31 2.67 19.36 13.91
CA PRO A 31 1.31 18.88 13.81
C PRO A 31 0.56 19.43 15.02
N ALA A 32 -0.32 20.40 14.78
CA ALA A 32 -1.31 20.80 15.77
C ALA A 32 -2.13 19.55 16.16
N LYS A 33 -2.20 19.27 17.46
CA LYS A 33 -3.18 18.32 18.02
C LYS A 33 -4.58 18.73 17.53
N PRO A 34 -5.36 17.85 16.89
CA PRO A 34 -6.73 18.19 16.50
C PRO A 34 -7.57 18.46 17.75
N LYS A 35 -8.16 19.66 17.83
CA LYS A 35 -9.28 19.95 18.72
C LYS A 35 -10.45 19.05 18.31
N THR A 36 -10.97 18.27 19.25
CA THR A 36 -12.25 17.58 19.11
C THR A 36 -13.33 18.63 18.91
N THR A 37 -13.83 18.74 17.68
CA THR A 37 -15.07 19.45 17.35
C THR A 37 -15.93 18.44 16.61
N THR A 38 -17.06 18.09 17.21
CA THR A 38 -18.07 17.21 16.64
C THR A 38 -18.61 17.84 15.37
N THR A 39 -18.05 17.46 14.24
CA THR A 39 -18.60 17.67 12.91
C THR A 39 -17.97 16.59 12.05
N ASN A 40 -18.77 15.59 11.63
CA ASN A 40 -18.33 14.47 10.79
C ASN A 40 -17.46 15.01 9.64
N PRO A 41 -16.13 14.76 9.63
CA PRO A 41 -15.32 15.13 8.50
C PRO A 41 -15.75 14.25 7.34
N LYS A 42 -16.46 14.81 6.35
CA LYS A 42 -16.54 14.18 5.04
C LYS A 42 -15.12 14.14 4.52
N ASP A 43 -14.51 12.95 4.63
CA ASP A 43 -13.25 12.60 4.00
C ASP A 43 -13.31 13.13 2.56
N PRO A 44 -12.32 13.90 2.07
CA PRO A 44 -12.27 14.33 0.67
C PRO A 44 -12.30 13.15 -0.33
N ALA A 45 -12.15 11.91 0.14
CA ALA A 45 -12.38 10.68 -0.61
C ALA A 45 -13.83 10.17 -0.61
N SER A 46 -14.73 10.75 0.18
CA SER A 46 -16.17 10.40 0.18
C SER A 46 -16.94 10.95 -1.01
N SER A 47 -16.33 11.85 -1.81
CA SER A 47 -16.94 12.48 -2.99
C SER A 47 -16.47 11.93 -4.33
N VAL A 48 -15.46 11.05 -4.35
CA VAL A 48 -15.05 10.35 -5.58
C VAL A 48 -15.99 9.19 -5.82
N ASN A 49 -16.77 9.27 -6.89
CA ASN A 49 -17.53 8.13 -7.39
C ASN A 49 -16.55 7.03 -7.83
N ARG A 50 -16.29 6.06 -6.95
CA ARG A 50 -15.41 4.91 -7.19
C ARG A 50 -16.12 3.79 -7.95
N ASP A 51 -17.35 4.02 -8.40
CA ASP A 51 -18.16 3.02 -9.10
C ASP A 51 -17.93 3.08 -10.62
N HIS A 52 -17.23 4.12 -11.12
CA HIS A 52 -16.81 4.22 -12.51
C HIS A 52 -15.42 3.60 -12.73
N GLY A 53 -15.41 2.33 -13.11
CA GLY A 53 -14.20 1.60 -13.52
C GLY A 53 -13.34 1.09 -12.38
N PHE A 54 -12.18 0.52 -12.73
CA PHE A 54 -11.25 -0.03 -11.76
C PHE A 54 -10.41 1.09 -11.13
N ASP A 55 -10.55 1.29 -9.83
CA ASP A 55 -9.77 2.27 -9.07
C ASP A 55 -8.41 1.70 -8.69
N ARG A 56 -7.34 2.34 -9.15
CA ARG A 56 -5.96 1.90 -8.96
C ARG A 56 -5.27 2.47 -7.71
N ARG A 57 -6.00 3.20 -6.86
CA ARG A 57 -5.43 3.79 -5.62
C ARG A 57 -5.22 2.73 -4.54
N THR A 58 -3.98 2.58 -4.11
CA THR A 58 -3.58 1.58 -3.10
C THR A 58 -3.86 1.98 -1.66
N SER A 59 -4.14 3.26 -1.39
CA SER A 59 -4.39 3.79 -0.03
C SER A 59 -5.61 3.18 0.67
N TYR A 60 -6.50 2.52 -0.07
CA TYR A 60 -7.72 1.88 0.45
C TYR A 60 -7.70 0.35 0.31
N LEU A 61 -6.53 -0.22 0.04
CA LEU A 61 -6.38 -1.67 -0.06
C LEU A 61 -6.52 -2.34 1.30
N LYS A 62 -7.43 -3.30 1.36
CA LYS A 62 -7.56 -4.26 2.46
C LYS A 62 -7.19 -5.64 1.95
N TYR A 63 -6.75 -6.52 2.84
CA TYR A 63 -6.33 -7.87 2.47
C TYR A 63 -7.19 -8.86 3.23
N SER A 64 -7.81 -9.79 2.49
CA SER A 64 -8.52 -10.90 3.12
C SER A 64 -7.55 -11.92 3.72
N ASN A 65 -8.00 -12.70 4.69
CA ASN A 65 -7.20 -13.79 5.28
C ASN A 65 -6.73 -14.80 4.21
N HIS A 66 -7.59 -15.05 3.22
CA HIS A 66 -7.28 -15.93 2.11
C HIS A 66 -6.17 -15.37 1.20
N ALA A 67 -6.22 -14.06 0.89
CA ALA A 67 -5.16 -13.40 0.14
C ALA A 67 -3.83 -13.42 0.90
N ASN A 68 -3.83 -13.08 2.20
CA ASN A 68 -2.62 -13.12 3.03
C ASN A 68 -1.98 -14.51 3.03
N CYS A 69 -2.77 -15.56 3.27
CA CYS A 69 -2.25 -16.94 3.24
C CYS A 69 -1.62 -17.29 1.87
N ARG A 70 -2.27 -16.91 0.76
CA ARG A 70 -1.74 -17.18 -0.59
C ARG A 70 -0.51 -16.36 -0.93
N MET A 71 -0.43 -15.12 -0.47
CA MET A 71 0.76 -14.30 -0.57
C MET A 71 1.94 -14.97 0.12
N ASP A 72 1.76 -15.42 1.37
CA ASP A 72 2.81 -16.08 2.15
C ASP A 72 3.26 -17.42 1.54
N CYS A 73 2.29 -18.20 1.04
CA CYS A 73 2.53 -19.49 0.39
C CYS A 73 3.28 -19.34 -0.93
N ARG A 74 2.88 -18.37 -1.76
CA ARG A 74 3.43 -18.14 -3.12
C ARG A 74 4.57 -17.12 -3.17
N LYS A 75 5.01 -16.62 -2.01
CA LYS A 75 6.09 -15.61 -1.89
C LYS A 75 5.80 -14.32 -2.67
N ILE A 76 4.53 -13.90 -2.70
CA ILE A 76 4.11 -12.65 -3.32
C ILE A 76 3.94 -11.60 -2.24
N SER A 77 4.76 -10.55 -2.30
CA SER A 77 4.79 -9.48 -1.31
C SER A 77 3.65 -8.48 -1.51
N LYS A 78 3.33 -7.73 -0.44
CA LYS A 78 2.35 -6.63 -0.49
C LYS A 78 2.73 -5.56 -1.52
N ALA A 79 4.02 -5.26 -1.67
CA ALA A 79 4.51 -4.28 -2.63
C ALA A 79 4.20 -4.69 -4.08
N GLU A 80 4.36 -5.98 -4.39
CA GLU A 80 4.02 -6.53 -5.70
C GLU A 80 2.50 -6.48 -5.94
N VAL A 81 1.69 -6.80 -4.93
CA VAL A 81 0.23 -6.64 -5.04
C VAL A 81 -0.17 -5.20 -5.36
N GLU A 82 0.48 -4.23 -4.73
CA GLU A 82 0.25 -2.80 -4.96
C GLU A 82 0.74 -2.33 -6.34
N GLU A 83 1.86 -2.88 -6.82
CA GLU A 83 2.39 -2.64 -8.16
C GLU A 83 1.44 -3.16 -9.24
N ILE A 84 0.96 -4.40 -9.10
CA ILE A 84 -0.01 -4.97 -10.04
C ILE A 84 -1.32 -4.19 -10.05
N MET A 85 -1.76 -3.63 -8.91
CA MET A 85 -2.92 -2.74 -8.88
C MET A 85 -2.71 -1.48 -9.73
N LYS A 86 -1.51 -0.91 -9.73
CA LYS A 86 -1.17 0.32 -10.47
C LYS A 86 -0.94 0.06 -11.95
N ASP A 87 -0.15 -0.95 -12.28
CA ASP A 87 0.41 -1.09 -13.63
C ASP A 87 -0.07 -2.35 -14.37
N GLY A 88 -0.72 -3.27 -13.65
CA GLY A 88 -1.23 -4.51 -14.23
C GLY A 88 -2.39 -4.30 -15.20
N LYS A 89 -2.58 -5.27 -16.09
CA LYS A 89 -3.64 -5.31 -17.11
C LYS A 89 -4.86 -6.05 -16.57
N ILE A 90 -6.03 -5.43 -16.69
CA ILE A 90 -7.30 -6.06 -16.30
C ILE A 90 -7.63 -7.19 -17.29
N ASN A 91 -7.86 -8.38 -16.75
CA ASN A 91 -8.41 -9.51 -17.48
C ASN A 91 -9.92 -9.59 -17.24
N TYR A 92 -10.70 -8.98 -18.14
CA TYR A 92 -12.16 -8.95 -18.04
C TYR A 92 -12.80 -10.35 -18.12
N ASN A 93 -12.17 -11.30 -18.82
CA ASN A 93 -12.66 -12.69 -18.91
C ASN A 93 -12.56 -13.45 -17.57
N LYS A 94 -11.71 -12.98 -16.66
CA LYS A 94 -11.54 -13.54 -15.30
C LYS A 94 -12.11 -12.62 -14.21
N SER A 95 -12.71 -11.50 -14.62
CA SER A 95 -13.34 -10.53 -13.74
C SER A 95 -14.84 -10.83 -13.62
N ASP A 96 -15.42 -10.47 -12.49
CA ASP A 96 -16.86 -10.55 -12.21
C ASP A 96 -17.35 -9.14 -11.86
N ILE A 97 -17.43 -8.30 -12.88
CA ILE A 97 -17.72 -6.85 -12.74
C ILE A 97 -19.18 -6.63 -12.34
N GLN A 98 -20.08 -7.53 -12.72
CA GLN A 98 -21.50 -7.46 -12.42
C GLN A 98 -21.87 -8.03 -11.04
N ASN A 99 -20.87 -8.37 -10.22
CA ASN A 99 -21.11 -8.92 -8.90
C ASN A 99 -21.98 -7.98 -8.05
N ALA A 100 -23.13 -8.48 -7.59
CA ALA A 100 -24.12 -7.68 -6.86
C ALA A 100 -23.61 -7.11 -5.53
N ARG A 101 -22.56 -7.68 -4.92
CA ARG A 101 -21.97 -7.14 -3.69
C ARG A 101 -20.94 -6.07 -4.00
N CYS A 102 -19.88 -6.44 -4.70
CA CYS A 102 -18.83 -5.54 -5.15
C CYS A 102 -18.20 -6.10 -6.43
N PRO A 103 -18.07 -5.31 -7.50
CA PRO A 103 -17.35 -5.70 -8.72
C PRO A 103 -15.97 -6.29 -8.41
N ARG A 104 -15.66 -7.43 -9.04
CA ARG A 104 -14.37 -8.10 -8.89
C ARG A 104 -13.53 -7.96 -10.15
N TYR A 105 -12.36 -7.37 -10.01
CA TYR A 105 -11.41 -7.19 -11.09
C TYR A 105 -10.25 -8.15 -10.93
N ALA A 106 -10.04 -9.00 -11.94
CA ALA A 106 -8.83 -9.79 -12.06
C ALA A 106 -7.79 -8.97 -12.83
N VAL A 107 -6.69 -8.60 -12.17
CA VAL A 107 -5.60 -7.85 -12.77
C VAL A 107 -4.38 -8.73 -12.84
N GLU A 108 -3.77 -8.79 -14.01
CA GLU A 108 -2.61 -9.61 -14.29
C GLU A 108 -1.39 -8.75 -14.59
N GLY A 109 -0.22 -9.25 -14.24
CA GLY A 109 1.04 -8.63 -14.62
C GLY A 109 2.22 -9.49 -14.19
N THR A 110 3.40 -8.93 -14.36
CA THR A 110 4.66 -9.54 -13.96
C THR A 110 5.24 -8.74 -12.81
N THR A 111 5.59 -9.42 -11.73
CA THR A 111 6.26 -8.83 -10.56
C THR A 111 7.73 -8.53 -10.87
N LYS A 112 8.40 -7.84 -9.94
CA LYS A 112 9.83 -7.47 -10.10
C LYS A 112 10.77 -8.67 -10.11
N ASP A 113 10.38 -9.76 -9.49
CA ASP A 113 11.10 -11.03 -9.51
C ASP A 113 10.66 -11.96 -10.65
N ASN A 114 9.96 -11.40 -11.65
CA ASN A 114 9.56 -12.06 -12.88
C ASN A 114 8.53 -13.19 -12.71
N GLN A 115 7.73 -13.17 -11.64
CA GLN A 115 6.57 -14.04 -11.49
C GLN A 115 5.34 -13.46 -12.21
N ARG A 116 4.67 -14.27 -13.02
CA ARG A 116 3.39 -13.90 -13.64
C ARG A 116 2.25 -14.14 -12.66
N VAL A 117 1.59 -13.07 -12.21
CA VAL A 117 0.56 -13.15 -11.17
C VAL A 117 -0.79 -12.63 -11.66
N ARG A 118 -1.86 -13.16 -11.07
CA ARG A 118 -3.23 -12.63 -11.16
C ARG A 118 -3.73 -12.30 -9.76
N ILE A 119 -4.23 -11.08 -9.59
CA ILE A 119 -4.78 -10.61 -8.33
C ILE A 119 -6.24 -10.26 -8.53
N VAL A 120 -7.09 -10.74 -7.63
CA VAL A 120 -8.53 -10.44 -7.65
C VAL A 120 -8.83 -9.39 -6.61
N TYR A 121 -9.25 -8.22 -7.07
CA TYR A 121 -9.66 -7.09 -6.24
C TYR A 121 -11.18 -6.97 -6.25
N ALA A 122 -11.82 -7.03 -5.07
CA ALA A 122 -13.22 -6.66 -4.89
C ALA A 122 -13.30 -5.18 -4.54
N GLN A 123 -13.81 -4.37 -5.45
CA GLN A 123 -13.89 -2.92 -5.30
C GLN A 123 -15.28 -2.52 -4.84
N CYS A 124 -15.36 -1.94 -3.64
CA CYS A 124 -16.58 -1.34 -3.09
C CYS A 124 -16.33 0.17 -2.89
N ASN A 125 -17.38 0.94 -2.64
CA ASN A 125 -17.32 2.41 -2.56
C ASN A 125 -16.32 2.93 -1.51
N GLU A 126 -16.14 2.21 -0.39
CA GLU A 126 -15.26 2.65 0.70
C GLU A 126 -13.86 2.05 0.63
N SER A 127 -13.70 0.87 0.03
CA SER A 127 -12.42 0.16 0.02
C SER A 127 -12.34 -0.90 -1.07
N THR A 128 -11.10 -1.23 -1.44
CA THR A 128 -10.80 -2.30 -2.38
C THR A 128 -10.14 -3.44 -1.62
N THR A 129 -10.76 -4.61 -1.61
CA THR A 129 -10.25 -5.78 -0.89
C THR A 129 -9.55 -6.74 -1.85
N VAL A 130 -8.31 -7.13 -1.53
CA VAL A 130 -7.61 -8.23 -2.18
C VAL A 130 -8.24 -9.54 -1.72
N VAL A 131 -8.96 -10.20 -2.62
CA VAL A 131 -9.67 -11.45 -2.35
C VAL A 131 -8.72 -12.63 -2.43
N THR A 132 -7.87 -12.66 -3.46
CA THR A 132 -6.91 -13.74 -3.65
C THR A 132 -5.77 -13.29 -4.56
N VAL A 133 -4.64 -13.98 -4.42
CA VAL A 133 -3.42 -13.80 -5.22
C VAL A 133 -3.03 -15.15 -5.80
N ILE A 134 -2.77 -15.19 -7.11
CA ILE A 134 -2.56 -16.42 -7.88
C ILE A 134 -1.27 -16.26 -8.67
N ASP A 135 -0.36 -17.22 -8.54
CA ASP A 135 0.72 -17.42 -9.51
C ASP A 135 0.14 -18.17 -10.72
N LEU A 136 0.43 -17.68 -11.93
CA LEU A 136 -0.07 -18.22 -13.19
C LEU A 136 0.86 -19.25 -13.83
N GLU A 137 2.10 -19.35 -13.37
CA GLU A 137 3.15 -20.21 -13.91
C GLU A 137 3.44 -21.38 -12.98
N THR A 138 3.35 -21.17 -11.67
CA THR A 138 3.65 -22.19 -10.67
C THR A 138 2.39 -22.65 -9.94
N ASP A 139 2.20 -23.97 -9.87
CA ASP A 139 1.18 -24.53 -9.00
C ASP A 139 1.75 -24.77 -7.61
N PHE A 140 1.23 -24.03 -6.64
CA PHE A 140 1.58 -24.16 -5.22
C PHE A 140 0.44 -24.85 -4.48
N GLU A 141 0.76 -25.97 -3.83
CA GLU A 141 -0.17 -26.65 -2.94
C GLU A 141 -0.27 -25.88 -1.61
N CYS A 142 -1.25 -24.99 -1.53
CA CYS A 142 -1.53 -24.17 -0.36
C CYS A 142 -2.86 -24.59 0.28
N HIS A 143 -2.88 -24.72 1.61
CA HIS A 143 -4.10 -24.94 2.37
C HIS A 143 -4.53 -23.64 3.05
N CYS A 144 -5.31 -22.81 2.34
CA CYS A 144 -5.72 -21.50 2.84
C CYS A 144 -7.19 -21.46 3.29
N PRO A 145 -7.53 -20.60 4.28
CA PRO A 145 -8.90 -20.45 4.73
C PRO A 145 -9.85 -20.13 3.58
N GLY A 146 -10.92 -20.91 3.43
CA GLY A 146 -11.91 -20.75 2.36
C GLY A 146 -11.67 -21.58 1.09
N ASP A 147 -10.54 -22.30 0.97
CA ASP A 147 -10.33 -23.25 -0.15
C ASP A 147 -11.34 -24.41 -0.13
N ASN A 148 -11.81 -24.82 1.06
CA ASN A 148 -12.75 -25.93 1.24
C ASN A 148 -14.20 -25.60 0.85
N ASN A 149 -14.50 -24.34 0.54
CA ASN A 149 -15.87 -23.88 0.27
C ASN A 149 -16.24 -23.90 -1.22
N LYS A 150 -15.50 -24.63 -2.07
CA LYS A 150 -15.76 -24.65 -3.52
C LYS A 150 -17.04 -25.38 -3.95
N ASN A 151 -17.77 -26.02 -3.02
CA ASN A 151 -18.96 -26.84 -3.33
C ASN A 151 -20.20 -26.49 -2.45
N LYS A 152 -20.51 -25.21 -2.23
CA LYS A 152 -21.74 -24.83 -1.52
C LYS A 152 -22.52 -23.74 -2.23
#